data_AF-A0AAD6N3L5-F1
#
_entry.id   AF-A0AAD6N3L5-F1
#
_cell.length_a   1.000
_cell.length_b   1.000
_cell.length_c   1.000
_cell.angle_alpha   90.00
_cell.angle_beta   90.00
_cell.angle_gamma   90.00
#
_symmetry.space_group_name_H-M   'P 1'
#
loop_
_entity.id
_entity.type
_entity.pdbx_description
1 polymer ?
#
loop_
_entity_poly.entity_id
_entity_poly.type
_entity_poly.pdbx_seq_one_letter_code
_entity_poly.pdbx_strand_id
1 'polypeptide(L)'
;MNLSEKYDPTAFHSILSLHDANKYFRDNNGFSFVETKLKSLILQHGVTKLFGVSLVHRHFDLEDGTILVEKDMVTAPWKCDSSFAKHGGRILPISWFCKGGRPYPYEFGFFPYSKAPPPKLEEHASFVEAFFDAVKLYGLDNAIGLRRLSGQESTGMLECTEGKVNIMFPSNEIPVELLQNGTDTMWFFDGQPPYRMYRCACTNTGSSSNPNHNHIDQA
;
A
#
# COMPACT_ATOMS: atom_id res chain seq x y z
N MET A 1 17.67 11.50 -1.42
CA MET A 1 17.06 10.47 -0.55
C MET A 1 17.65 9.09 -0.90
N ASN A 2 17.89 8.18 0.06
CA ASN A 2 18.29 6.80 -0.28
C ASN A 2 17.04 6.00 -0.67
N LEU A 3 16.93 5.57 -1.92
CA LEU A 3 15.78 4.82 -2.46
C LEU A 3 16.01 3.29 -2.47
N SER A 4 17.21 2.86 -2.09
CA SER A 4 17.64 1.45 -2.13
C SER A 4 17.49 0.71 -0.80
N GLU A 5 16.74 1.28 0.15
CA GLU A 5 16.50 0.67 1.45
C GLU A 5 15.85 -0.71 1.29
N LYS A 6 16.33 -1.65 2.10
CA LYS A 6 15.82 -3.02 2.11
C LYS A 6 14.59 -3.11 3.00
N TYR A 7 13.87 -4.22 2.88
CA TYR A 7 12.84 -4.58 3.85
C TYR A 7 13.42 -4.54 5.27
N ASP A 8 12.71 -3.87 6.17
CA ASP A 8 13.03 -3.83 7.60
C ASP A 8 11.78 -4.29 8.37
N PRO A 9 11.82 -5.47 9.03
CA PRO A 9 10.68 -5.96 9.80
C PRO A 9 10.32 -5.01 10.96
N THR A 10 11.27 -4.28 11.53
CA THR A 10 11.01 -3.30 12.59
C THR A 10 10.27 -2.08 12.05
N ALA A 11 10.59 -1.66 10.82
CA ALA A 11 9.85 -0.61 10.13
C ALA A 11 8.42 -1.08 9.82
N PHE A 12 8.26 -2.29 9.28
CA PHE A 12 6.94 -2.88 9.02
C PHE A 12 6.08 -2.96 10.29
N HIS A 13 6.64 -3.44 11.39
CA HIS A 13 5.88 -3.61 12.65
C HIS A 13 5.53 -2.28 13.34
N SER A 14 6.07 -1.15 12.88
CA SER A 14 5.67 0.18 13.35
C SER A 14 4.52 0.80 12.56
N ILE A 15 4.06 0.14 11.49
CA ILE A 15 2.90 0.59 10.72
C ILE A 15 1.63 0.44 11.57
N LEU A 16 0.81 1.48 11.54
CA LEU A 16 -0.45 1.55 12.30
C LEU A 16 -1.49 0.53 11.82
N SER A 17 -2.46 0.25 12.68
CA SER A 17 -3.68 -0.45 12.27
C SER A 17 -4.46 0.39 11.24
N LEU A 18 -5.35 -0.23 10.46
CA LEU A 18 -6.22 0.51 9.53
C LEU A 18 -7.00 1.63 10.25
N HIS A 19 -7.56 1.32 11.42
CA HIS A 19 -8.36 2.26 12.18
C HIS A 19 -7.54 3.49 12.58
N ASP A 20 -6.36 3.26 13.17
CA ASP A 20 -5.49 4.35 13.65
C ASP A 20 -4.90 5.15 12.50
N ALA A 21 -4.49 4.48 11.41
CA ALA A 21 -4.00 5.13 10.21
C ALA A 21 -5.07 6.05 9.60
N ASN A 22 -6.31 5.56 9.47
CA ASN A 22 -7.42 6.35 8.94
C ASN A 22 -7.77 7.52 9.85
N LYS A 23 -7.82 7.28 11.16
CA LYS A 23 -8.05 8.34 12.14
C LYS A 23 -6.97 9.44 12.02
N TYR A 24 -5.70 9.07 12.04
CA TYR A 24 -4.58 10.00 11.89
C TYR A 24 -4.63 10.77 10.57
N PHE A 25 -4.91 10.07 9.46
CA PHE A 25 -5.05 10.67 8.14
C PHE A 25 -6.18 11.71 8.10
N ARG A 26 -7.34 11.39 8.67
CA ARG A 26 -8.50 12.29 8.70
C ARG A 26 -8.27 13.51 9.60
N ASP A 27 -7.73 13.29 10.80
CA ASP A 27 -7.46 14.36 11.77
C ASP A 27 -6.45 15.38 11.23
N ASN A 28 -5.61 14.98 10.27
CA ASN A 28 -4.61 15.83 9.63
C ASN A 28 -5.00 16.29 8.21
N ASN A 29 -6.29 16.29 7.84
CA ASN A 29 -6.77 16.74 6.51
C ASN A 29 -6.12 15.99 5.32
N GLY A 30 -5.74 14.73 5.50
CA GLY A 30 -4.98 13.97 4.51
C GLY A 30 -5.69 13.84 3.17
N PHE A 31 -7.03 13.78 3.15
CA PHE A 31 -7.79 13.72 1.90
C PHE A 31 -7.55 14.93 1.00
N SER A 32 -7.63 16.14 1.58
CA SER A 32 -7.35 17.38 0.84
C SER A 32 -5.92 17.41 0.33
N PHE A 33 -4.97 16.94 1.13
CA PHE A 33 -3.56 16.84 0.73
C PHE A 33 -3.33 15.89 -0.46
N VAL A 34 -3.99 14.73 -0.46
CA VAL A 34 -3.96 13.77 -1.57
C VAL A 34 -4.55 14.39 -2.83
N GLU A 35 -5.76 14.95 -2.74
CA GLU A 35 -6.49 15.50 -3.89
C GLU A 35 -5.88 16.77 -4.49
N THR A 36 -5.02 17.46 -3.75
CA THR A 36 -4.37 18.69 -4.20
C THR A 36 -2.90 18.44 -4.50
N LYS A 37 -2.07 18.30 -3.46
CA LYS A 37 -0.63 18.31 -3.57
C LYS A 37 -0.08 17.04 -4.22
N LEU A 38 -0.45 15.86 -3.72
CA LEU A 38 0.13 14.59 -4.20
C LEU A 38 -0.31 14.25 -5.61
N LYS A 39 -1.60 14.45 -5.90
CA LYS A 39 -2.13 14.40 -7.26
C LYS A 39 -1.38 15.31 -8.21
N SER A 40 -1.14 16.57 -7.84
CA SER A 40 -0.41 17.50 -8.70
C SER A 40 1.01 17.00 -9.00
N LEU A 41 1.69 16.40 -8.02
CA LEU A 41 3.02 15.81 -8.23
C LEU A 41 2.96 14.63 -9.21
N ILE A 42 2.01 13.70 -9.02
CA ILE A 42 1.86 12.55 -9.91
C ILE A 42 1.59 12.97 -11.36
N LEU A 43 0.74 14.00 -11.55
CA LEU A 43 0.42 14.53 -12.87
C LEU A 43 1.61 15.26 -13.51
N GLN A 44 2.26 16.15 -12.76
CA GLN A 44 3.40 16.96 -13.27
C GLN A 44 4.59 16.09 -13.68
N HIS A 45 4.83 14.97 -12.97
CA HIS A 45 5.91 14.05 -13.30
C HIS A 45 5.51 12.98 -14.34
N GLY A 46 4.26 12.95 -14.80
CA GLY A 46 3.81 12.01 -15.84
C GLY A 46 3.79 10.54 -15.41
N VAL A 47 3.66 10.27 -14.10
CA VAL A 47 3.76 8.92 -13.51
C VAL A 47 2.39 8.29 -13.19
N THR A 48 1.32 8.82 -13.77
CA THR A 48 -0.08 8.43 -13.52
C THR A 48 -0.40 6.95 -13.78
N LYS A 49 0.35 6.30 -14.66
CA LYS A 49 0.21 4.86 -14.98
C LYS A 49 1.15 3.97 -14.17
N LEU A 50 2.02 4.56 -13.34
CA LEU A 50 3.08 3.85 -12.63
C LEU A 50 2.85 3.85 -11.12
N PHE A 51 2.35 4.96 -10.57
CA PHE A 51 2.18 5.11 -9.14
C PHE A 51 0.82 5.69 -8.74
N GLY A 52 0.38 5.30 -7.55
CA GLY A 52 -0.70 5.88 -6.77
C GLY A 52 -0.26 6.17 -5.34
N VAL A 53 -1.18 6.73 -4.57
CA VAL A 53 -1.02 7.01 -3.16
C VAL A 53 -1.70 5.92 -2.35
N SER A 54 -1.07 5.45 -1.27
CA SER A 54 -1.67 4.54 -0.31
C SER A 54 -1.80 5.17 1.07
N LEU A 55 -2.85 4.80 1.81
CA LEU A 55 -2.92 4.91 3.26
C LEU A 55 -2.12 3.74 3.82
N VAL A 56 -1.03 4.05 4.49
CA VAL A 56 -0.11 3.04 5.04
C VAL A 56 -0.75 2.44 6.29
N HIS A 57 -1.09 1.17 6.21
CA HIS A 57 -1.67 0.41 7.32
C HIS A 57 -1.21 -1.04 7.26
N ARG A 58 -1.25 -1.70 8.41
CA ARG A 58 -0.87 -3.10 8.55
C ARG A 58 -2.13 -3.95 8.67
N HIS A 59 -2.21 -5.00 7.87
CA HIS A 59 -3.31 -5.96 7.91
C HIS A 59 -3.20 -6.93 9.09
N PHE A 60 -1.99 -7.44 9.34
CA PHE A 60 -1.67 -8.39 10.42
C PHE A 60 -0.15 -8.40 10.70
N ASP A 61 0.23 -8.98 11.83
CA ASP A 61 1.65 -9.18 12.19
C ASP A 61 2.30 -10.27 11.33
N LEU A 62 3.56 -10.04 10.94
CA LEU A 62 4.34 -10.96 10.14
C LEU A 62 5.27 -11.80 11.02
N GLU A 63 5.48 -13.05 10.63
CA GLU A 63 6.49 -13.89 11.25
C GLU A 63 7.89 -13.48 10.78
N ASP A 64 8.89 -13.77 11.61
CA ASP A 64 10.29 -13.53 11.27
C ASP A 64 10.67 -14.20 9.94
N GLY A 65 11.34 -13.43 9.08
CA GLY A 65 11.75 -13.89 7.74
C GLY A 65 10.61 -13.98 6.72
N THR A 66 9.43 -13.46 7.03
CA THR A 66 8.34 -13.30 6.06
C THR A 66 8.19 -11.85 5.62
N ILE A 67 7.72 -11.67 4.38
CA ILE A 67 7.32 -10.39 3.82
C ILE A 67 5.94 -10.53 3.18
N LEU A 68 5.22 -9.42 3.06
CA LEU A 68 3.92 -9.40 2.40
C LEU A 68 4.10 -9.42 0.87
N VAL A 69 3.62 -10.47 0.19
CA VAL A 69 3.74 -10.62 -1.26
C VAL A 69 2.37 -10.70 -1.91
N GLU A 70 2.13 -9.81 -2.86
CA GLU A 70 0.97 -9.80 -3.75
C GLU A 70 1.24 -10.65 -5.00
N LYS A 71 0.26 -11.49 -5.34
CA LYS A 71 0.14 -12.18 -6.63
C LYS A 71 -1.33 -12.35 -6.98
N ASP A 72 -1.72 -11.90 -8.17
CA ASP A 72 -3.08 -12.03 -8.70
C ASP A 72 -4.16 -11.55 -7.72
N MET A 73 -4.03 -10.31 -7.22
CA MET A 73 -5.00 -9.71 -6.30
C MET A 73 -5.10 -10.40 -4.92
N VAL A 74 -4.15 -11.28 -4.60
CA VAL A 74 -4.03 -11.93 -3.30
C VAL A 74 -2.68 -11.60 -2.68
N THR A 75 -2.72 -11.12 -1.45
CA THR A 75 -1.55 -10.69 -0.69
C THR A 75 -1.39 -11.56 0.54
N ALA A 76 -0.22 -12.20 0.69
CA ALA A 76 0.03 -13.19 1.74
C ALA A 76 1.49 -13.16 2.22
N PRO A 77 1.78 -13.63 3.46
CA PRO A 77 3.13 -13.72 3.97
C PRO A 77 3.92 -14.81 3.24
N TRP A 78 5.05 -14.45 2.64
CA TRP A 78 5.95 -15.42 2.01
C TRP A 78 7.29 -15.41 2.73
N LYS A 79 7.80 -16.61 3.04
CA LYS A 79 9.21 -16.78 3.43
C LYS A 79 10.09 -16.47 2.24
N CYS A 80 10.99 -15.51 2.41
CA CYS A 80 11.92 -15.06 1.37
C CYS A 80 13.34 -15.12 1.90
N ASP A 81 14.25 -15.68 1.12
CA ASP A 81 15.67 -15.54 1.37
C ASP A 81 16.20 -14.21 0.83
N SER A 82 17.49 -13.95 1.04
CA SER A 82 18.13 -12.71 0.60
C SER A 82 18.15 -12.51 -0.92
N SER A 83 17.85 -13.53 -1.72
CA SER A 83 17.83 -13.42 -3.19
C SER A 83 16.54 -12.79 -3.72
N PHE A 84 15.45 -12.86 -2.94
CA PHE A 84 14.10 -12.49 -3.38
C PHE A 84 13.69 -13.17 -4.70
N ALA A 85 14.29 -14.31 -5.03
CA ALA A 85 13.95 -15.16 -6.16
C ALA A 85 13.11 -16.35 -5.67
N LYS A 86 11.94 -16.57 -6.27
CA LYS A 86 11.04 -17.65 -5.87
C LYS A 86 10.19 -18.10 -7.05
N HIS A 87 9.83 -19.38 -7.12
CA HIS A 87 8.84 -19.91 -8.08
C HIS A 87 9.04 -19.47 -9.55
N GLY A 88 10.29 -19.38 -10.04
CA GLY A 88 10.58 -18.95 -11.42
C GLY A 88 10.36 -17.45 -11.68
N GLY A 89 10.39 -16.63 -10.62
CA GLY A 89 10.25 -15.19 -10.69
C GLY A 89 11.04 -14.48 -9.61
N ARG A 90 10.75 -13.19 -9.48
CA ARG A 90 11.37 -12.25 -8.54
C ARG A 90 10.31 -11.57 -7.72
N ILE A 91 10.65 -11.27 -6.48
CA ILE A 91 9.83 -10.54 -5.54
C ILE A 91 10.41 -9.13 -5.46
N LEU A 92 9.63 -8.13 -5.85
CA LEU A 92 10.08 -6.75 -5.94
C LEU A 92 9.16 -5.86 -5.12
N PRO A 93 9.67 -4.79 -4.49
CA PRO A 93 8.83 -3.84 -3.79
C PRO A 93 7.75 -3.23 -4.70
N ILE A 94 6.56 -3.07 -4.16
CA ILE A 94 5.44 -2.40 -4.82
C ILE A 94 4.82 -1.29 -3.96
N SER A 95 5.08 -1.27 -2.65
CA SER A 95 4.58 -0.24 -1.74
C SER A 95 5.70 0.28 -0.85
N TRP A 96 5.77 1.61 -0.69
CA TRP A 96 6.77 2.30 0.12
C TRP A 96 6.13 3.33 1.04
N PHE A 97 6.65 3.48 2.25
CA PHE A 97 6.28 4.55 3.19
C PHE A 97 7.53 5.24 3.72
N CYS A 98 7.40 6.42 4.32
CA CYS A 98 8.54 7.16 4.85
C CYS A 98 8.65 7.00 6.36
N LYS A 99 9.83 6.66 6.86
CA LYS A 99 10.12 6.65 8.30
C LYS A 99 11.48 7.28 8.55
N GLY A 100 11.52 8.31 9.40
CA GLY A 100 12.77 9.02 9.71
C GLY A 100 13.42 9.66 8.48
N GLY A 101 12.62 10.09 7.50
CA GLY A 101 13.11 10.70 6.26
C GLY A 101 13.68 9.72 5.23
N ARG A 102 13.45 8.42 5.41
CA ARG A 102 13.85 7.37 4.45
C ARG A 102 12.64 6.56 4.01
N PRO A 103 12.52 6.23 2.71
CA PRO A 103 11.48 5.35 2.22
C PRO A 103 11.83 3.89 2.54
N TYR A 104 10.87 3.14 3.04
CA TYR A 104 10.97 1.71 3.33
C TYR A 104 9.96 0.94 2.50
N PRO A 105 10.36 -0.14 1.82
CA PRO A 105 9.41 -1.04 1.19
C PRO A 105 8.68 -1.84 2.27
N TYR A 106 7.35 -1.93 2.18
CA TYR A 106 6.53 -2.66 3.15
C TYR A 106 5.65 -3.75 2.53
N GLU A 107 5.39 -3.67 1.22
CA GLU A 107 4.73 -4.74 0.45
C GLU A 107 5.48 -4.98 -0.86
N PHE A 108 5.38 -6.23 -1.32
CA PHE A 108 6.11 -6.74 -2.47
C PHE A 108 5.15 -7.42 -3.44
N GLY A 109 5.54 -7.49 -4.70
CA GLY A 109 4.80 -8.19 -5.75
C GLY A 109 5.64 -9.31 -6.35
N PHE A 110 4.99 -10.40 -6.73
CA PHE A 110 5.60 -11.46 -7.52
C PHE A 110 5.60 -11.12 -9.01
N PHE A 111 6.77 -11.17 -9.65
CA PHE A 111 6.94 -10.96 -11.08
C PHE A 111 7.63 -12.16 -11.73
N PRO A 112 6.98 -12.88 -12.67
CA PRO A 112 7.60 -14.01 -13.34
C PRO A 112 8.77 -13.56 -14.24
N TYR A 113 9.81 -14.37 -14.39
CA TYR A 113 10.97 -14.04 -15.24
C TYR A 113 10.62 -13.94 -16.73
N SER A 114 9.50 -14.55 -17.15
CA SER A 114 8.99 -14.44 -18.51
C SER A 114 8.49 -13.05 -18.89
N LYS A 115 8.26 -12.16 -17.91
CA LYS A 115 7.88 -10.76 -18.14
C LYS A 115 9.06 -9.83 -17.86
N ALA A 116 9.07 -8.65 -18.46
CA ALA A 116 10.02 -7.60 -18.07
C ALA A 116 9.79 -7.19 -16.60
N PRO A 117 10.84 -6.82 -15.85
CA PRO A 117 10.64 -6.25 -14.53
C PRO A 117 9.94 -4.88 -14.66
N PRO A 118 9.16 -4.47 -13.66
CA PRO A 118 8.73 -3.09 -13.58
C PRO A 118 9.95 -2.15 -13.43
N PRO A 119 9.84 -0.88 -13.87
CA PRO A 119 10.87 0.13 -13.64
C PRO A 119 11.24 0.23 -12.16
N LYS A 120 12.51 0.49 -11.86
CA LYS A 120 12.96 0.67 -10.48
C LYS A 120 12.48 2.02 -9.92
N LEU A 121 12.40 2.14 -8.59
CA LEU A 121 11.96 3.38 -7.95
C LEU A 121 12.93 4.54 -8.24
N GLU A 122 14.23 4.22 -8.34
CA GLU A 122 15.33 5.12 -8.64
C GLU A 122 15.23 5.77 -10.02
N GLU A 123 14.59 5.10 -10.99
CA GLU A 123 14.33 5.67 -12.32
C GLU A 123 13.36 6.86 -12.27
N HIS A 124 12.67 7.04 -11.14
CA HIS A 124 11.74 8.13 -10.87
C HIS A 124 12.16 8.98 -9.67
N ALA A 125 13.47 9.04 -9.38
CA ALA A 125 13.98 9.66 -8.15
C ALA A 125 13.47 11.09 -7.89
N SER A 126 13.41 11.95 -8.91
CA SER A 126 12.92 13.34 -8.74
C SER A 126 11.46 13.41 -8.28
N PHE A 127 10.60 12.53 -8.79
CA PHE A 127 9.22 12.41 -8.35
C PHE A 127 9.15 11.85 -6.92
N VAL A 128 9.89 10.79 -6.65
CA VAL A 128 9.86 10.09 -5.35
C VAL A 128 10.35 10.98 -4.21
N GLU A 129 11.41 11.75 -4.46
CA GLU A 129 11.92 12.75 -3.51
C GLU A 129 10.87 13.85 -3.27
N ALA A 130 10.33 14.45 -4.32
CA ALA A 130 9.29 15.48 -4.19
C ALA A 130 8.04 14.96 -3.47
N PHE A 131 7.65 13.70 -3.72
CA PHE A 131 6.54 13.03 -3.06
C PHE A 131 6.78 12.91 -1.55
N PHE A 132 7.87 12.26 -1.15
CA PHE A 132 8.12 12.00 0.27
C PHE A 132 8.53 13.27 1.04
N ASP A 133 9.14 14.25 0.40
CA ASP A 133 9.36 15.57 0.99
C ASP A 133 8.04 16.28 1.27
N ALA A 134 7.08 16.24 0.34
CA ALA A 134 5.75 16.81 0.55
C ALA A 134 5.01 16.09 1.68
N VAL A 135 5.02 14.76 1.69
CA VAL A 135 4.38 13.94 2.74
C VAL A 135 4.97 14.28 4.12
N LYS A 136 6.29 14.37 4.23
CA LYS A 136 6.99 14.73 5.46
C LYS A 136 6.67 16.15 5.91
N LEU A 137 6.71 17.11 5.00
CA LEU A 137 6.41 18.52 5.31
C LEU A 137 4.98 18.70 5.83
N TYR A 138 4.05 17.87 5.35
CA TYR A 138 2.66 17.87 5.78
C TYR A 138 2.40 17.06 7.07
N GLY A 139 3.39 16.31 7.56
CA GLY A 139 3.27 15.49 8.78
C GLY A 139 2.52 14.17 8.58
N LEU A 140 2.51 13.61 7.37
CA LEU A 140 1.81 12.35 7.05
C LEU A 140 2.76 11.19 6.72
N ASP A 141 4.03 11.26 7.11
CA ASP A 141 5.08 10.28 6.80
C ASP A 141 4.75 8.85 7.25
N ASN A 142 4.06 8.69 8.39
CA ASN A 142 3.64 7.37 8.88
C ASN A 142 2.27 6.90 8.36
N ALA A 143 1.56 7.71 7.56
CA ALA A 143 0.20 7.40 7.10
C ALA A 143 0.05 7.41 5.58
N ILE A 144 0.96 8.05 4.86
CA ILE A 144 0.91 8.14 3.40
C ILE A 144 2.11 7.44 2.77
N GLY A 145 1.79 6.60 1.79
CA GLY A 145 2.73 5.80 1.04
C GLY A 145 2.56 5.97 -0.45
N LEU A 146 3.53 5.42 -1.17
CA LEU A 146 3.55 5.31 -2.62
C LEU A 146 3.30 3.86 -2.99
N ARG A 147 2.35 3.61 -3.90
CA ARG A 147 2.00 2.28 -4.40
C ARG A 147 2.23 2.21 -5.91
N ARG A 148 2.92 1.19 -6.38
CA ARG A 148 3.06 0.88 -7.81
C ARG A 148 1.75 0.36 -8.38
N LEU A 149 1.43 0.66 -9.63
CA LEU A 149 0.29 0.05 -10.32
C LEU A 149 0.69 -1.26 -10.98
N SER A 150 -0.16 -2.28 -10.84
CA SER A 150 -0.13 -3.53 -11.59
C SER A 150 -0.71 -3.38 -13.00
N GLY A 151 -1.52 -2.35 -13.23
CA GLY A 151 -2.29 -2.14 -14.46
C GLY A 151 -3.55 -3.02 -14.55
N GLN A 152 -3.87 -3.76 -13.48
CA GLN A 152 -5.02 -4.63 -13.36
C GLN A 152 -6.09 -4.06 -12.42
N GLU A 153 -5.88 -2.87 -11.87
CA GLU A 153 -6.80 -2.25 -10.93
C GLU A 153 -8.14 -1.91 -11.61
N SER A 154 -9.24 -2.49 -11.12
CA SER A 154 -10.62 -2.21 -11.61
C SER A 154 -11.24 -0.99 -10.93
N THR A 155 -12.17 -0.28 -11.58
CA THR A 155 -12.73 1.02 -11.16
C THR A 155 -13.29 1.11 -9.73
N GLY A 156 -13.43 -0.01 -9.02
CA GLY A 156 -13.56 -0.08 -7.57
C GLY A 156 -13.17 -1.47 -7.10
N MET A 157 -12.49 -1.57 -5.96
CA MET A 157 -12.11 -2.83 -5.34
C MET A 157 -12.56 -2.82 -3.86
N LEU A 158 -12.42 -3.96 -3.18
CA LEU A 158 -12.53 -4.10 -1.73
C LEU A 158 -11.46 -5.08 -1.29
N GLU A 159 -10.64 -4.69 -0.32
CA GLU A 159 -9.68 -5.61 0.26
C GLU A 159 -10.28 -6.25 1.50
N CYS A 160 -10.35 -7.57 1.57
CA CYS A 160 -10.80 -8.29 2.75
C CYS A 160 -9.66 -9.13 3.32
N THR A 161 -9.49 -9.10 4.63
CA THR A 161 -8.49 -9.92 5.33
C THR A 161 -9.14 -11.20 5.83
N GLU A 162 -8.68 -12.35 5.35
CA GLU A 162 -9.09 -13.68 5.79
C GLU A 162 -7.87 -14.41 6.40
N GLY A 163 -7.77 -14.39 7.74
CA GLY A 163 -6.60 -14.90 8.44
C GLY A 163 -5.34 -14.07 8.15
N LYS A 164 -4.29 -14.71 7.60
CA LYS A 164 -3.05 -14.03 7.16
C LYS A 164 -3.02 -13.80 5.64
N VAL A 165 -4.18 -13.56 5.03
CA VAL A 165 -4.30 -13.33 3.59
C VAL A 165 -5.21 -12.13 3.36
N ASN A 166 -4.82 -11.23 2.48
CA ASN A 166 -5.72 -10.18 1.96
C ASN A 166 -6.12 -10.53 0.53
N ILE A 167 -7.40 -10.35 0.23
CA ILE A 167 -7.99 -10.66 -1.07
C ILE A 167 -8.66 -9.39 -1.58
N MET A 168 -8.27 -8.98 -2.78
CA MET A 168 -8.82 -7.83 -3.47
C MET A 168 -9.98 -8.27 -4.37
N PHE A 169 -11.20 -7.93 -3.96
CA PHE A 169 -12.43 -8.19 -4.71
C PHE A 169 -12.79 -7.02 -5.61
N PRO A 170 -13.04 -7.24 -6.91
CA PRO A 170 -13.67 -6.25 -7.77
C PRO A 170 -15.04 -5.81 -7.25
N SER A 171 -15.34 -4.51 -7.38
CA SER A 171 -16.59 -3.92 -6.88
C SER A 171 -17.87 -4.52 -7.49
N ASN A 172 -17.78 -5.11 -8.68
CA ASN A 172 -18.88 -5.81 -9.33
C ASN A 172 -19.09 -7.25 -8.80
N GLU A 173 -18.23 -7.75 -7.91
CA GLU A 173 -18.33 -9.08 -7.32
C GLU A 173 -18.86 -9.07 -5.88
N ILE A 174 -19.12 -7.89 -5.32
CA ILE A 174 -19.48 -7.71 -3.91
C ILE A 174 -20.69 -6.78 -3.72
N PRO A 175 -21.45 -6.96 -2.62
CA PRO A 175 -22.53 -6.05 -2.25
C PRO A 175 -22.05 -4.59 -2.09
N VAL A 176 -22.86 -3.64 -2.56
CA VAL A 176 -22.56 -2.21 -2.50
C VAL A 176 -22.41 -1.69 -1.06
N GLU A 177 -23.11 -2.32 -0.13
CA GLU A 177 -23.09 -1.98 1.30
C GLU A 177 -21.70 -2.25 1.91
N LEU A 178 -21.01 -3.31 1.47
CA LEU A 178 -19.65 -3.61 1.91
C LEU A 178 -18.65 -2.57 1.39
N LEU A 179 -18.84 -2.11 0.15
CA LEU A 179 -18.04 -1.03 -0.43
C LEU A 179 -18.26 0.32 0.29
N GLN A 180 -19.47 0.59 0.79
CA GLN A 180 -19.81 1.84 1.47
C GLN A 180 -19.27 1.93 2.90
N ASN A 181 -19.22 0.81 3.60
CA ASN A 181 -18.69 0.74 4.97
C ASN A 181 -17.15 0.71 5.03
N GLY A 182 -16.53 0.74 3.85
CA GLY A 182 -15.11 0.68 3.67
C GLY A 182 -14.33 1.93 4.05
N THR A 183 -13.06 1.74 4.44
CA THR A 183 -12.11 2.85 4.54
C THR A 183 -11.40 3.04 3.21
N ASP A 184 -11.29 4.28 2.73
CA ASP A 184 -10.48 4.59 1.54
C ASP A 184 -8.99 4.52 1.89
N THR A 185 -8.23 3.72 1.13
CA THR A 185 -6.81 3.50 1.40
C THR A 185 -5.93 3.59 0.16
N MET A 186 -6.48 3.77 -1.05
CA MET A 186 -5.68 3.89 -2.27
C MET A 186 -6.25 4.96 -3.22
N TRP A 187 -5.38 5.77 -3.82
CA TRP A 187 -5.78 6.82 -4.75
C TRP A 187 -4.90 6.77 -5.99
N PHE A 188 -5.55 6.71 -7.15
CA PHE A 188 -4.88 6.64 -8.43
C PHE A 188 -5.33 7.80 -9.31
N PHE A 189 -4.47 8.21 -10.23
CA PHE A 189 -4.69 9.44 -10.98
C PHE A 189 -4.59 9.19 -12.47
N ASP A 190 -5.38 8.24 -12.99
CA ASP A 190 -5.52 8.05 -14.43
C ASP A 190 -6.63 8.95 -15.02
N GLY A 191 -6.34 9.62 -16.14
CA GLY A 191 -7.34 10.30 -16.95
C GLY A 191 -7.76 11.72 -16.54
N GLN A 192 -8.84 12.19 -17.17
CA GLN A 192 -9.49 13.48 -16.91
C GLN A 192 -10.43 13.37 -15.69
N PRO A 193 -10.70 14.48 -14.98
CA PRO A 193 -11.55 14.49 -13.80
C PRO A 193 -12.91 13.79 -14.00
N PRO A 194 -13.46 13.10 -12.98
CA PRO A 194 -12.87 12.88 -11.65
C PRO A 194 -11.80 11.78 -11.68
N TYR A 195 -10.67 12.07 -11.03
CA TYR A 195 -9.56 11.13 -10.88
C TYR A 195 -10.04 9.91 -10.10
N ARG A 196 -9.64 8.71 -10.53
CA ARG A 196 -10.22 7.46 -10.03
C ARG A 196 -9.71 7.14 -8.63
N MET A 197 -10.61 7.25 -7.67
CA MET A 197 -10.40 6.80 -6.29
C MET A 197 -10.74 5.32 -6.20
N TYR A 198 -9.79 4.50 -5.77
CA TYR A 198 -10.02 3.08 -5.60
C TYR A 198 -10.09 2.81 -4.11
N ARG A 199 -11.21 2.25 -3.67
CA ARG A 199 -11.37 1.90 -2.27
C ARG A 199 -10.65 0.57 -2.07
N CYS A 200 -9.72 0.46 -1.13
CA CYS A 200 -9.37 -0.84 -0.55
C CYS A 200 -9.86 -0.79 0.89
N ALA A 201 -11.03 -1.36 1.09
CA ALA A 201 -11.77 -1.20 2.31
C ALA A 201 -11.59 -2.43 3.20
N CYS A 202 -10.55 -2.41 4.02
CA CYS A 202 -10.25 -3.51 4.93
C CYS A 202 -11.36 -3.68 5.99
N THR A 203 -11.99 -4.85 6.00
CA THR A 203 -12.85 -5.30 7.11
C THR A 203 -12.11 -6.35 7.93
N ASN A 204 -12.09 -6.17 9.25
CA ASN A 204 -11.56 -7.17 10.17
C ASN A 204 -12.66 -8.22 10.35
N THR A 205 -12.69 -9.26 9.51
CA THR A 205 -13.69 -10.35 9.59
C THR A 205 -13.37 -11.35 10.70
N GLY A 206 -12.38 -11.05 11.55
CA GLY A 206 -12.12 -11.76 12.79
C GLY A 206 -13.38 -11.77 13.65
N SER A 207 -14.12 -12.89 13.63
CA SER A 207 -15.11 -13.16 14.66
C SER A 207 -14.45 -12.94 16.02
N SER A 208 -15.18 -12.39 16.98
CA SER A 208 -14.78 -12.29 18.39
C SER A 208 -14.39 -13.64 19.04
N SER A 209 -14.50 -14.76 18.30
CA SER A 209 -14.08 -16.11 18.68
C SER A 209 -12.77 -16.60 18.03
N ASN A 210 -12.07 -15.80 17.22
CA ASN A 210 -10.78 -16.22 16.65
C ASN A 210 -9.62 -15.82 17.61
N PRO A 211 -8.87 -16.77 18.20
CA PRO A 211 -7.79 -16.47 19.15
C PRO A 211 -6.58 -15.73 18.53
N ASN A 212 -6.63 -15.40 17.24
CA ASN A 212 -5.66 -14.55 16.54
C ASN A 212 -6.14 -13.09 16.38
N HIS A 213 -7.17 -12.68 17.14
CA HIS A 213 -7.64 -11.30 17.18
C HIS A 213 -6.64 -10.43 17.95
N ASN A 214 -5.59 -9.94 17.28
CA ASN A 214 -4.73 -8.90 17.82
C ASN A 214 -5.48 -7.56 17.72
N HIS A 215 -6.44 -7.35 18.62
CA HIS A 215 -6.74 -6.00 19.08
C HIS A 215 -5.42 -5.45 19.64
N ILE A 216 -4.86 -4.43 18.97
CA ILE A 216 -3.87 -3.57 19.60
C ILE A 216 -4.65 -2.67 20.56
N ASP A 217 -5.13 -3.26 21.66
CA ASP A 217 -5.58 -2.48 22.81
C ASP A 217 -4.30 -2.05 23.53
N GLN A 218 -3.94 -0.78 23.33
CA GLN A 218 -2.85 -0.15 24.07
C GLN A 218 -3.22 -0.07 25.55
N ALA A 219 -2.28 -0.47 26.41
CA ALA A 219 -2.26 -0.15 27.84
C ALA A 219 -1.80 1.29 28.07
#